data_AF-A0A380VD47-F1
#
_entry.id   AF-A0A380VD47-F1
#
_cell.length_a   1.000
_cell.length_b   1.000
_cell.length_c   1.000
_cell.angle_alpha   90.00
_cell.angle_beta   90.00
_cell.angle_gamma   90.00
#
_symmetry.space_group_name_H-M   'P 1'
#
loop_
_entity.id
_entity.type
_entity.pdbx_description
1 polymer ?
#
loop_
_entity_poly.entity_id
_entity_poly.type
_entity_poly.pdbx_seq_one_letter_code
_entity_poly.pdbx_strand_id
1 'polypeptide(L)' 'MTRDGKPKGFFYLDHRTVEGKHGIILDTFATAGNVNDSQPYIARLDAGLNYFSFRPKAVGCGSR' A
#
# COMPACT_ATOMS: atom_id res chain seq x y z
N MET A 1 -11.43 -10.00 11.04
CA MET A 1 -12.84 -9.59 11.17
C MET A 1 -13.43 -9.42 9.78
N THR A 2 -14.31 -10.31 9.35
CA THR A 2 -15.05 -10.18 8.07
C THR A 2 -16.28 -9.32 8.31
N ARG A 3 -16.55 -8.32 7.47
CA ARG A 3 -17.77 -7.51 7.54
C ARG A 3 -19.02 -8.36 7.28
N ASP A 4 -20.11 -8.13 8.00
CA ASP A 4 -21.37 -8.85 7.81
C ASP A 4 -21.85 -8.78 6.35
N GLY A 5 -22.26 -9.92 5.80
CA GLY A 5 -22.68 -10.07 4.40
C GLY A 5 -21.55 -10.31 3.39
N LYS A 6 -20.27 -10.31 3.79
CA LYS A 6 -19.17 -10.74 2.91
C LYS A 6 -18.85 -12.24 3.09
N PRO A 7 -18.36 -12.92 2.03
CA PRO A 7 -17.90 -14.30 2.16
C PRO A 7 -16.85 -14.40 3.26
N LYS A 8 -16.91 -15.45 4.09
CA LYS A 8 -15.87 -15.76 5.08
C LYS A 8 -14.73 -16.46 4.37
N GLY A 9 -13.50 -15.99 4.55
CA GLY A 9 -12.33 -16.54 3.88
C GLY A 9 -11.05 -15.77 4.20
N PHE A 10 -9.92 -16.32 3.74
CA PHE A 10 -8.62 -15.66 3.80
C PHE A 10 -8.53 -14.64 2.65
N PHE A 11 -8.72 -13.37 2.98
CA PHE A 11 -8.51 -12.27 2.03
C PHE A 11 -7.18 -11.60 2.31
N TYR A 12 -6.56 -11.12 1.25
CA TYR A 12 -5.35 -10.31 1.31
C TYR A 12 -5.61 -8.97 0.62
N LEU A 13 -4.96 -7.92 1.11
CA LEU A 13 -4.89 -6.64 0.44
C LEU A 13 -3.48 -6.44 -0.08
N ASP A 14 -3.39 -5.93 -1.31
CA ASP A 14 -2.15 -5.53 -1.94
C ASP A 14 -2.01 -4.01 -1.86
N HIS A 15 -1.08 -3.56 -1.02
CA HIS A 15 -0.73 -2.15 -0.89
C HIS A 15 0.35 -1.81 -1.91
N ARG A 16 -0.02 -1.09 -2.96
CA ARG A 16 0.90 -0.72 -4.05
C ARG A 16 1.35 0.72 -3.95
N THR A 17 2.65 0.91 -4.08
CA THR A 17 3.25 2.23 -4.30
C THR A 17 3.50 2.41 -5.79
N VAL A 18 3.00 3.52 -6.35
CA VAL A 18 3.06 3.81 -7.78
C VAL A 18 3.66 5.20 -8.00
N GLU A 19 4.50 5.32 -9.02
CA GLU A 19 5.01 6.59 -9.51
C GLU A 19 3.90 7.39 -10.22
N GLY A 20 3.71 8.65 -9.81
CA GLY A 20 2.53 9.43 -10.21
C GLY A 20 2.51 9.89 -11.67
N LYS A 21 3.66 10.01 -12.34
CA LYS A 21 3.76 10.54 -13.71
C LYS A 21 3.52 9.49 -14.79
N HIS A 22 4.03 8.27 -14.62
CA HIS A 22 3.98 7.23 -15.64
C HIS A 22 3.31 5.93 -15.16
N GLY A 23 2.84 5.87 -13.90
CA GLY A 23 2.12 4.71 -13.38
C GLY A 23 3.01 3.48 -13.11
N ILE A 24 4.32 3.68 -12.92
CA ILE A 24 5.25 2.58 -12.66
C ILE A 24 5.03 2.07 -11.24
N ILE A 25 4.83 0.76 -11.09
CA ILE A 25 4.74 0.11 -9.78
C ILE A 25 6.15 0.04 -9.19
N LEU A 26 6.35 0.71 -8.06
CA LEU A 26 7.62 0.73 -7.33
C LEU A 26 7.68 -0.33 -6.24
N ASP A 27 6.53 -0.68 -5.66
CA ASP A 27 6.43 -1.59 -4.54
C ASP A 27 5.05 -2.23 -4.44
N THR A 28 4.99 -3.46 -3.93
CA THR A 28 3.78 -4.21 -3.59
C THR A 28 3.98 -4.88 -2.23
N PHE A 29 3.01 -4.71 -1.35
CA PHE A 29 3.06 -5.29 0.00
C PHE A 29 1.71 -5.93 0.34
N ALA A 30 1.71 -7.25 0.48
CA ALA A 30 0.51 -8.02 0.79
C ALA A 30 0.31 -8.12 2.32
N THR A 31 -0.91 -7.86 2.77
CA THR A 31 -1.31 -8.01 4.18
C THR A 31 -2.64 -8.74 4.29
N ALA A 32 -3.04 -9.10 5.51
CA ALA A 32 -4.38 -9.62 5.76
C ALA A 32 -5.44 -8.57 5.35
N GLY A 33 -6.57 -9.02 4.81
CA GLY A 33 -7.58 -8.16 4.19
C GLY A 33 -8.34 -7.22 5.12
N ASN A 34 -7.94 -7.13 6.39
CA ASN A 34 -8.45 -6.21 7.39
C ASN A 34 -7.44 -5.09 7.75
N VAL A 35 -6.30 -5.02 7.07
CA VAL A 35 -5.29 -3.96 7.27
C VAL A 35 -5.63 -2.77 6.36
N ASN A 36 -5.71 -1.58 6.93
CA ASN A 36 -5.96 -0.36 6.16
C ASN A 36 -4.66 0.16 5.53
N ASP A 37 -4.74 0.78 4.35
CA ASP A 37 -3.60 1.33 3.60
C ASP A 37 -2.73 2.29 4.42
N SER A 38 -3.31 3.04 5.37
CA SER A 38 -2.57 3.95 6.24
C SER A 38 -1.61 3.23 7.21
N GLN A 39 -1.87 1.97 7.56
CA GLN A 39 -1.07 1.24 8.54
C GLN A 39 0.32 0.87 8.01
N PRO A 40 0.49 0.28 6.81
CA PRO A 40 1.81 0.00 6.27
C PRO A 40 2.44 1.22 5.56
N TYR A 41 1.66 2.26 5.24
CA TYR A 41 2.07 3.33 4.33
C TYR A 41 3.45 3.93 4.63
N ILE A 42 3.69 4.41 5.86
CA ILE A 42 4.96 5.07 6.22
C ILE A 42 6.13 4.10 6.10
N ALA A 43 5.98 2.87 6.62
CA ALA A 43 7.03 1.86 6.55
C ALA A 43 7.35 1.45 5.10
N ARG A 44 6.33 1.37 4.23
CA ARG A 44 6.52 1.06 2.80
C ARG A 44 7.16 2.23 2.04
N LEU A 45 6.76 3.45 2.37
CA LEU A 45 7.38 4.65 1.82
C LEU A 45 8.88 4.66 2.15
N ASP A 46 9.26 4.50 3.41
CA ASP A 46 10.66 4.49 3.83
C ASP A 46 11.47 3.38 3.14
N ALA A 47 10.92 2.18 3.01
CA ALA A 47 11.56 1.08 2.30
C ALA A 47 11.86 1.43 0.83
N GLY A 48 10.88 2.01 0.12
CA GLY A 48 11.05 2.44 -1.26
C GLY A 48 12.05 3.59 -1.41
N LEU A 49 11.98 4.58 -0.51
CA LEU A 49 12.91 5.71 -0.50
C LEU A 49 14.35 5.26 -0.26
N ASN A 50 14.57 4.34 0.67
CA ASN A 50 15.90 3.81 0.97
C ASN A 50 16.45 2.95 -0.17
N TYR A 51 15.61 2.10 -0.78
CA TYR A 51 16.07 1.21 -1.84
C TYR A 51 16.44 1.96 -3.12
N PHE A 52 15.62 2.93 -3.53
CA PHE A 52 15.84 3.68 -4.77
C PHE A 52 16.55 5.03 -4.57
N SER A 53 16.85 5.40 -3.32
CA SER A 53 17.41 6.72 -2.96
C SER A 53 16.60 7.90 -3.50
N PHE A 54 15.27 7.78 -3.49
CA PHE A 54 14.37 8.80 -4.02
C PHE A 54 14.21 10.01 -3.09
N ARG A 55 13.95 11.17 -3.69
CA ARG A 55 13.59 12.42 -2.99
C ARG A 55 12.29 12.98 -3.60
N PRO A 56 11.13 12.37 -3.31
CA PRO A 56 9.87 12.79 -3.90
C PRO A 56 9.48 14.20 -3.43
N LYS A 57 8.87 14.99 -4.31
CA LYS A 57 8.33 16.31 -3.98
C LYS A 57 6.98 16.25 -3.26
N ALA A 58 6.21 15.18 -3.50
CA ALA A 58 4.92 14.94 -2.90
C ALA A 58 4.68 13.43 -2.81
N VAL A 59 3.99 13.00 -1.76
CA VAL A 59 3.56 11.62 -1.52
C VAL A 59 2.13 11.66 -1.00
N GLY A 60 1.33 10.64 -1.31
CA GLY A 60 -0.04 10.54 -0.81
C GLY A 60 -0.43 9.09 -0.56
N CYS A 61 -1.32 8.89 0.41
CA CYS A 61 -2.01 7.63 0.66
C CYS A 61 -3.49 7.86 0.35
N GLY A 62 -4.04 7.11 -0.59
CA GLY A 62 -5.47 7.20 -0.91
C GLY A 62 -6.25 6.24 -0.01
N SER A 63 -7.00 6.75 0.96
CA SER A 63 -8.01 5.95 1.65
C SER A 63 -9.26 5.88 0.77
N ARG A 64 -9.54 4.73 0.16
CA ARG A 64 -10.86 4.45 -0.45
C ARG A 64 -11.70 3.54 0.44
#